data_AF-A0A426QJC3-F1
#
_entry.id   AF-A0A426QJC3-F1
#
_cell.length_a   1.000
_cell.length_b   1.000
_cell.length_c   1.000
_cell.angle_alpha   90.00
_cell.angle_beta   90.00
_cell.angle_gamma   90.00
#
_symmetry.space_group_name_H-M   'P 1'
#
loop_
_entity.id
_entity.type
_entity.pdbx_description
1 polymer ?
#
loop_
_entity_poly.entity_id
_entity_poly.type
_entity_poly.pdbx_seq_one_letter_code
_entity_poly.pdbx_strand_id
1 'polypeptide(L)' 'MDTDSHQDPTRLQLAEAVRMACIQAMRRGYQDAATSGLCAEGALEAAIGAVQQLDLETLVQVE' A
#
# COMPACT_ATOMS: atom_id res chain seq x y z
N MET A 1 -19.04 -21.64 -19.92
CA MET A 1 -18.03 -20.59 -20.15
C MET A 1 -17.46 -20.30 -18.78
N ASP A 2 -16.66 -21.26 -18.35
CA ASP A 2 -16.29 -21.48 -16.96
C ASP A 2 -14.85 -20.99 -16.86
N THR A 3 -14.69 -19.69 -16.57
CA THR A 3 -13.39 -19.12 -16.21
C THR A 3 -13.05 -19.63 -14.81
N ASP A 4 -12.55 -20.87 -14.79
CA ASP A 4 -12.08 -21.57 -13.62
C ASP A 4 -10.92 -20.78 -13.02
N SER A 5 -11.27 -20.10 -11.94
CA SER A 5 -10.42 -19.24 -11.14
C SER A 5 -9.39 -20.10 -10.41
N HIS A 6 -8.32 -20.45 -11.12
CA HIS A 6 -7.09 -20.90 -10.46
C HIS A 6 -6.50 -19.68 -9.74
N GLN A 7 -6.95 -19.44 -8.51
CA GLN A 7 -6.27 -18.56 -7.58
C GLN A 7 -4.88 -19.14 -7.37
N ASP A 8 -3.94 -18.69 -8.21
CA ASP A 8 -2.53 -19.01 -8.08
C ASP A 8 -2.13 -18.49 -6.69
N PRO A 9 -1.72 -19.33 -5.73
CA PRO A 9 -1.42 -18.90 -4.37
C PRO A 9 -0.42 -17.74 -4.37
N THR A 10 0.47 -17.71 -5.35
CA THR A 10 1.41 -16.63 -5.67
C THR A 10 0.73 -15.28 -5.91
N ARG A 11 -0.39 -15.25 -6.65
CA ARG A 11 -1.14 -14.02 -6.94
C ARG A 11 -1.86 -13.49 -5.70
N LEU A 12 -2.42 -14.38 -4.88
CA LEU A 12 -3.05 -13.98 -3.63
C LEU A 12 -2.01 -13.47 -2.61
N GLN A 13 -0.86 -14.13 -2.51
CA GLN A 13 0.26 -13.70 -1.68
C GLN A 13 0.80 -12.33 -2.11
N LEU A 14 0.97 -12.12 -3.42
CA LEU A 14 1.37 -10.82 -3.95
C LEU A 14 0.33 -9.74 -3.62
N ALA A 15 -0.95 -10.00 -3.84
CA ALA A 15 -2.01 -9.03 -3.51
C ALA A 15 -2.02 -8.69 -2.01
N GLU A 16 -1.77 -9.67 -1.14
CA GLU A 16 -1.63 -9.47 0.30
C GLU A 16 -0.42 -8.60 0.64
N ALA A 17 0.73 -8.86 0.01
CA ALA A 17 1.95 -8.07 0.18
C ALA A 17 1.72 -6.60 -0.23
N VAL A 18 1.09 -6.37 -1.39
CA VAL A 18 0.72 -5.02 -1.85
C VAL A 18 -0.24 -4.35 -0.86
N ARG A 19 -1.27 -5.05 -0.39
CA ARG A 19 -2.21 -4.52 0.62
C ARG A 19 -1.48 -4.09 1.89
N MET A 20 -0.57 -4.94 2.38
CA MET A 20 0.25 -4.65 3.56
C MET A 20 1.17 -3.46 3.34
N ALA A 21 1.76 -3.31 2.16
CA ALA A 21 2.59 -2.15 1.81
C ALA A 21 1.78 -0.85 1.81
N CYS A 22 0.58 -0.85 1.21
CA CYS A 22 -0.33 0.30 1.22
C CYS A 22 -0.72 0.73 2.63
N ILE A 23 -1.11 -0.22 3.49
CA ILE A 23 -1.50 0.08 4.88
C ILE A 23 -0.31 0.66 5.67
N GLN A 24 0.89 0.12 5.46
CA GLN A 24 2.10 0.60 6.13
C GLN A 24 2.47 2.01 5.67
N ALA A 25 2.47 2.27 4.36
CA ALA A 25 2.74 3.59 3.80
C ALA A 25 1.73 4.63 4.30
N MET A 26 0.44 4.29 4.32
CA MET A 26 -0.62 5.16 4.83
C MET A 26 -0.40 5.52 6.30
N ARG A 27 -0.16 4.52 7.15
CA ARG A 27 0.08 4.75 8.59
C ARG A 27 1.32 5.61 8.81
N ARG A 28 2.40 5.31 8.09
CA ARG A 28 3.67 6.02 8.23
C ARG A 28 3.55 7.47 7.77
N GLY A 29 2.99 7.71 6.59
CA GLY A 29 2.79 9.06 6.07
C GLY A 29 1.91 9.92 6.98
N TYR A 30 0.84 9.34 7.53
CA TYR A 30 -0.02 10.04 8.49
C TYR A 30 0.74 10.39 9.78
N GLN A 31 1.45 9.42 10.37
CA GLN A 31 2.20 9.63 11.62
C GLN A 31 3.33 10.64 11.46
N ASP A 32 4.08 10.57 10.37
CA ASP A 32 5.17 11.50 10.09
C ASP A 32 4.62 12.93 9.91
N ALA A 33 3.51 13.09 9.18
CA ALA A 33 2.87 14.39 8.99
C ALA A 33 2.24 14.95 10.27
N ALA A 34 1.56 14.11 11.06
CA ALA A 34 1.00 14.51 12.34
C ALA A 34 2.10 14.91 13.34
N THR A 35 3.21 14.18 13.38
CA THR A 35 4.39 14.51 14.20
C THR A 35 5.03 15.84 13.75
N SER A 36 4.95 16.14 12.45
CA SER A 36 5.41 17.39 11.86
C SER A 36 4.43 18.56 12.08
N GLY A 37 3.33 18.35 12.80
CA GLY A 37 2.38 19.40 13.19
C GLY A 37 1.29 19.70 12.18
N LEU A 38 1.09 18.85 11.16
CA LEU A 38 -0.04 19.02 10.24
C LEU A 38 -1.37 18.73 10.97
N CYS A 39 -2.42 19.42 10.52
CA CYS A 39 -3.79 19.08 10.89
C CYS A 39 -4.17 17.68 10.38
N ALA A 40 -5.28 17.13 10.85
CA ALA A 40 -5.73 15.78 10.48
C ALA A 40 -5.94 15.62 8.96
N GLU A 41 -6.45 16.64 8.27
CA GLU A 41 -6.66 16.64 6.81
C GLU A 41 -5.32 16.66 6.07
N GLY A 42 -4.40 17.53 6.46
CA GLY A 42 -3.06 17.57 5.87
C GLY A 42 -2.25 16.29 6.12
N ALA A 43 -2.39 15.70 7.30
CA ALA A 43 -1.78 14.40 7.60
C ALA A 43 -2.40 13.27 6.75
N LEU A 44 -3.70 13.32 6.46
CA LEU A 44 -4.36 12.39 5.55
C LEU A 44 -3.87 12.56 4.11
N GLU A 45 -3.75 13.79 3.61
CA GLU A 45 -3.21 14.05 2.26
C GLU A 45 -1.76 13.55 2.13
N ALA A 46 -0.92 13.79 3.14
CA ALA A 46 0.43 13.26 3.18
C ALA A 46 0.46 11.72 3.18
N ALA A 47 -0.44 11.07 3.93
CA ALA A 47 -0.60 9.62 3.93
C ALA A 47 -0.99 9.07 2.56
N ILE A 48 -1.91 9.72 1.85
CA ILE A 48 -2.32 9.36 0.49
C ILE A 48 -1.13 9.50 -0.46
N GLY A 49 -0.39 10.62 -0.37
CA GLY A 49 0.82 10.84 -1.15
C GLY A 49 1.89 9.78 -0.91
N ALA A 50 2.04 9.29 0.32
CA ALA A 50 2.96 8.20 0.64
C ALA A 50 2.58 6.88 -0.04
N VAL A 51 1.28 6.56 -0.10
CA VAL A 51 0.79 5.37 -0.82
C VAL A 51 1.00 5.51 -2.34
N GLN A 52 0.77 6.70 -2.89
CA GLN A 52 0.98 6.98 -4.33
C GLN A 52 2.45 6.88 -4.77
N GLN A 53 3.39 7.03 -3.83
CA GLN A 53 4.83 6.93 -4.06
C GLN A 53 5.38 5.52 -3.84
N LEU A 54 4.55 4.53 -3.52
CA LEU A 54 5.00 3.14 -3.41
C LEU A 54 5.57 2.66 -4.75
N ASP A 55 6.80 2.14 -4.68
CA ASP A 55 7.44 1.52 -5.83
C ASP A 55 6.83 0.12 -6.07
N LEU A 56 5.90 0.06 -7.02
CA LEU A 56 5.25 -1.19 -7.38
C LEU A 56 6.18 -2.18 -8.07
N GLU A 57 7.22 -1.71 -8.78
CA GLU A 57 8.15 -2.59 -9.48
C GLU A 57 8.95 -3.43 -8.46
N THR A 58 9.41 -2.77 -7.40
CA THR A 58 10.05 -3.44 -6.26
C THR A 58 9.06 -4.34 -5.49
N LEU A 59 7.80 -3.93 -5.34
CA LEU A 59 6.80 -4.71 -4.58
C LEU A 59 6.30 -5.97 -5.30
N VAL A 60 6.30 -5.98 -6.63
CA VAL A 60 5.85 -7.15 -7.43
C VAL A 60 6.97 -8.11 -7.78
N GLN A 61 8.23 -7.77 -7.46
CA GLN A 61 9.37 -8.69 -7.49
C GLN A 61 9.26 -9.66 -6.30
N VAL A 62 8.33 -10.61 -6.42
CA VAL A 62 8.26 -11.76 -5.52
C VAL A 62 9.27 -12.78 -6.02
N GLU A 63 10.32 -13.04 -5.24
CA GLU A 63 11.26 -14.15 -5.46
C GLU A 63 10.59 -15.52 -5.30
#